data_AF-K4KJ60-F1
#
_entry.id   AF-K4KJ60-F1
#
_cell.length_a   1.000
_cell.length_b   1.000
_cell.length_c   1.000
_cell.angle_alpha   90.00
_cell.angle_beta   90.00
_cell.angle_gamma   90.00
#
_symmetry.space_group_name_H-M   'P 1'
#
loop_
_entity.id
_entity.type
_entity.pdbx_description
1 polymer ?
#
loop_
_entity_poly.entity_id
_entity_poly.type
_entity_poly.pdbx_seq_one_letter_code
_entity_poly.pdbx_strand_id
1 'polypeptide(L)'
;MGAEPADALVEKAVARLIIAFVLLWMVGCASAPEPALPPETEPAAEPAPVAPAPAKAPTQNAVTAYARSADAAFQQGDYRRAISLAERGLRSNRYAADLYLLLAQAYDALGNRDQARNFARLGLRYSGSDETLTAQLQQFAQP
;
A
#
# COMPACT_ATOMS: atom_id res chain seq x y z
N MET A 1 31.83 -21.25 50.21
CA MET A 1 31.34 -21.68 48.88
C MET A 1 30.27 -20.68 48.48
N GLY A 2 30.44 -19.72 47.58
CA GLY A 2 31.21 -19.69 46.34
C GLY A 2 30.21 -19.47 45.21
N ALA A 3 29.65 -18.25 45.11
CA ALA A 3 28.65 -17.88 44.11
C ALA A 3 29.23 -18.05 42.69
N GLU A 4 28.54 -18.84 41.88
CA GLU A 4 28.95 -19.20 40.53
C GLU A 4 28.94 -17.97 39.60
N PRO A 5 30.03 -17.72 38.83
CA PRO A 5 30.16 -16.57 37.93
C PRO A 5 29.64 -16.87 36.51
N ALA A 6 28.44 -17.46 36.38
CA ALA A 6 27.89 -17.85 35.07
C ALA A 6 27.08 -16.72 34.40
N ASP A 7 26.33 -15.92 35.17
CA ASP A 7 25.42 -14.91 34.62
C ASP A 7 26.13 -13.71 33.99
N ALA A 8 27.32 -13.36 34.49
CA ALA A 8 28.08 -12.20 34.01
C ALA A 8 28.70 -12.40 32.61
N LEU A 9 28.79 -13.65 32.12
CA LEU A 9 29.34 -13.96 30.80
C LEU A 9 28.30 -13.81 29.69
N VAL A 10 27.04 -14.15 29.98
CA VAL A 10 25.93 -14.11 29.01
C VAL A 10 25.57 -12.67 28.66
N GLU A 11 25.54 -11.77 29.64
CA GLU A 11 25.21 -10.36 29.43
C GLU A 11 26.23 -9.64 28.52
N LYS A 12 27.53 -9.95 28.70
CA LYS A 12 28.61 -9.43 27.85
C LYS A 12 28.57 -9.99 26.43
N ALA A 13 28.14 -11.24 26.27
CA ALA A 13 27.99 -11.88 24.97
C ALA A 13 26.83 -11.27 24.16
N VAL A 14 25.69 -11.00 24.83
CA VAL A 14 24.52 -10.36 24.20
C VAL A 14 24.83 -8.91 23.83
N ALA A 15 25.49 -8.14 24.70
CA ALA A 15 25.87 -6.75 24.41
C ALA A 15 26.86 -6.63 23.24
N ARG A 16 27.84 -7.55 23.14
CA ARG A 16 28.78 -7.61 22.01
C ARG A 16 28.10 -7.99 20.70
N LEU A 17 27.11 -8.88 20.75
CA LEU A 17 26.37 -9.33 19.56
C LEU A 17 25.44 -8.22 19.03
N ILE A 18 24.84 -7.41 19.91
CA ILE A 18 24.01 -6.25 19.53
C ILE A 18 24.87 -5.12 18.91
N ILE A 19 26.03 -4.81 19.51
CA ILE A 19 26.95 -3.80 18.94
C ILE A 19 27.47 -4.25 17.57
N ALA A 20 27.80 -5.53 17.41
CA ALA A 20 28.22 -6.09 16.13
C ALA A 20 27.10 -6.00 15.07
N PHE A 21 25.84 -6.20 15.45
CA PHE A 21 24.70 -6.11 14.54
C PHE A 21 24.38 -4.67 14.11
N VAL A 22 24.53 -3.70 15.01
CA VAL A 22 24.36 -2.26 14.71
C VAL A 22 25.48 -1.73 13.80
N LEU A 23 26.72 -2.19 13.98
CA LEU A 23 27.83 -1.84 13.08
C LEU A 23 27.68 -2.47 11.69
N LEU A 24 26.99 -3.62 11.58
CA LEU A 24 26.76 -4.30 10.30
C LEU A 24 25.74 -3.59 9.40
N TRP A 25 24.94 -2.66 9.92
CA TRP A 25 23.94 -1.88 9.15
C TRP A 25 24.46 -0.54 8.61
N MET A 26 25.69 -0.15 8.93
CA MET A 26 26.28 1.15 8.55
C MET A 26 27.21 1.07 7.32
N VAL A 27 27.23 -0.04 6.57
CA VAL A 27 28.04 -0.19 5.35
C VAL A 27 27.12 -0.48 4.17
N GLY A 28 26.74 0.54 3.41
CA GLY A 28 25.96 0.30 2.21
C GLY A 28 25.44 1.51 1.44
N CYS A 29 26.26 2.53 1.19
CA CYS A 29 26.11 3.42 0.03
C CYS A 29 27.50 3.98 -0.34
N ALA A 30 28.37 3.10 -0.85
CA ALA A 30 29.58 3.52 -1.54
C ALA A 30 29.17 3.98 -2.94
N SER A 31 29.29 5.29 -3.16
CA SER A 31 29.14 5.97 -4.44
C SER A 31 30.08 5.37 -5.49
N ALA A 32 29.53 4.92 -6.62
CA ALA A 32 30.31 4.54 -7.79
C ALA A 32 30.65 5.80 -8.62
N PRO A 33 31.88 5.94 -9.15
CA PRO A 33 32.20 6.97 -10.13
C PRO A 33 31.71 6.54 -11.52
N GLU A 34 30.97 7.42 -12.19
CA GLU A 34 30.52 7.26 -13.56
C GLU A 34 31.73 7.29 -14.53
N PRO A 35 31.87 6.30 -15.44
CA PRO A 35 32.84 6.37 -16.52
C PRO A 35 32.44 7.45 -17.51
N ALA A 36 33.34 8.38 -17.81
CA ALA A 36 33.14 9.38 -18.86
C ALA A 36 32.96 8.70 -20.22
N LEU A 37 31.74 8.79 -20.78
CA LEU A 37 31.43 8.32 -22.12
C LEU A 37 32.00 9.29 -23.18
N PRO A 38 32.55 8.79 -24.29
CA PRO A 38 33.02 9.60 -25.42
C PRO A 38 31.85 10.28 -26.16
N PRO A 39 32.09 11.39 -26.89
CA PRO A 39 31.03 12.16 -27.53
C PRO A 39 30.49 11.41 -28.75
N GLU A 40 29.33 10.75 -28.60
CA GLU A 40 28.57 10.21 -29.71
C GLU A 40 27.69 11.29 -30.35
N THR A 41 28.06 11.55 -31.60
CA THR A 41 27.44 12.29 -32.70
C THR A 41 25.90 12.20 -32.74
N GLU A 42 25.21 13.32 -32.48
CA GLU A 42 23.87 13.56 -33.05
C GLU A 42 24.02 13.84 -34.57
N PRO A 43 23.03 13.60 -35.46
CA PRO A 43 21.59 13.60 -35.20
C PRO A 43 20.76 12.57 -36.01
N ALA A 44 20.05 11.67 -35.33
CA ALA A 44 18.89 10.99 -35.89
C ALA A 44 17.66 11.47 -35.12
N ALA A 45 16.74 12.14 -35.80
CA ALA A 45 15.48 12.57 -35.21
C ALA A 45 14.72 11.37 -34.64
N GLU A 46 14.80 11.22 -33.32
CA GLU A 46 13.97 10.31 -32.56
C GLU A 46 12.50 10.76 -32.71
N PRO A 47 11.55 9.87 -33.00
CA PRO A 47 10.14 10.22 -32.92
C PRO A 47 9.88 10.70 -31.49
N ALA A 48 9.43 11.95 -31.38
CA ALA A 48 9.18 12.61 -30.11
C ALA A 48 8.44 11.67 -29.13
N PRO A 49 8.81 11.64 -27.84
CA PRO A 49 8.09 10.86 -26.85
C PRO A 49 6.62 11.25 -26.91
N VAL A 50 5.77 10.30 -27.32
CA VAL A 50 4.33 10.48 -27.28
C VAL A 50 4.00 10.63 -25.81
N ALA A 51 3.86 11.87 -25.34
CA ALA A 51 3.38 12.15 -24.00
C ALA A 51 2.12 11.30 -23.78
N PRO A 52 1.96 10.62 -22.63
CA PRO A 52 0.72 9.91 -22.35
C PRO A 52 -0.41 10.91 -22.53
N ALA A 53 -1.30 10.62 -23.49
CA ALA A 53 -2.47 11.44 -23.77
C ALA A 53 -3.16 11.78 -22.44
N PRO A 54 -3.68 13.02 -22.26
CA PRO A 54 -4.29 13.44 -21.02
C PRO A 54 -5.28 12.37 -20.59
N ALA A 55 -5.03 11.78 -19.42
CA ALA A 55 -5.87 10.74 -18.85
C ALA A 55 -7.30 11.27 -18.92
N LYS A 56 -8.15 10.60 -19.72
CA LYS A 56 -9.55 10.97 -19.89
C LYS A 56 -10.13 11.28 -18.52
N ALA A 57 -10.84 12.40 -18.40
CA ALA A 57 -11.52 12.82 -17.18
C ALA A 57 -12.17 11.60 -16.51
N PRO A 58 -12.13 11.52 -15.17
CA PRO A 58 -12.56 10.33 -14.45
C PRO A 58 -14.01 10.02 -14.82
N THR A 59 -14.19 9.00 -15.66
CA THR A 59 -15.53 8.65 -16.12
C THR A 59 -16.20 7.90 -14.98
N GLN A 60 -17.39 8.34 -14.57
CA GLN A 60 -18.21 7.59 -13.59
C GLN A 60 -18.35 6.12 -14.03
N ASN A 61 -18.41 5.88 -15.34
CA ASN A 61 -18.43 4.56 -15.95
C ASN A 61 -17.24 3.67 -15.55
N ALA A 62 -16.02 4.23 -15.45
CA ALA A 62 -14.85 3.47 -15.01
C ALA A 62 -14.95 3.08 -13.53
N VAL A 63 -15.42 3.99 -12.68
CA VAL A 63 -15.62 3.74 -11.23
C VAL A 63 -16.64 2.61 -11.03
N THR A 64 -17.79 2.68 -11.70
CA THR A 64 -18.84 1.65 -11.62
C THR A 64 -18.33 0.29 -12.13
N ALA A 65 -17.54 0.27 -13.20
CA ALA A 65 -16.95 -0.97 -13.71
C ALA A 65 -15.96 -1.60 -12.72
N TYR A 66 -15.12 -0.79 -12.07
CA TYR A 66 -14.22 -1.27 -11.03
C TYR A 66 -14.97 -1.74 -9.79
N ALA A 67 -16.00 -1.01 -9.34
CA ALA A 67 -16.82 -1.40 -8.20
C ALA A 67 -17.48 -2.77 -8.42
N ARG A 68 -18.12 -2.97 -9.59
CA ARG A 68 -18.74 -4.26 -9.94
C ARG A 68 -17.72 -5.39 -10.02
N SER A 69 -16.54 -5.12 -10.57
CA SER A 69 -15.49 -6.14 -10.70
C SER A 69 -14.88 -6.50 -9.34
N ALA A 70 -14.70 -5.51 -8.47
CA ALA A 70 -14.20 -5.70 -7.11
C ALA A 70 -15.20 -6.47 -6.24
N ASP A 71 -16.49 -6.11 -6.32
CA ASP A 71 -17.57 -6.86 -5.67
C ASP A 71 -17.61 -8.32 -6.14
N ALA A 72 -17.58 -8.55 -7.46
CA ALA A 72 -17.55 -9.91 -7.99
C ALA A 72 -16.34 -10.72 -7.49
N ALA A 73 -15.16 -10.11 -7.39
CA ALA A 73 -13.97 -10.77 -6.83
C ALA A 73 -14.12 -11.04 -5.32
N PHE A 74 -14.72 -10.11 -4.57
CA PHE A 74 -15.01 -10.29 -3.15
C PHE A 74 -15.95 -11.47 -2.92
N GLN A 75 -17.04 -11.57 -3.69
CA GLN A 75 -18.01 -12.67 -3.59
C GLN A 75 -17.42 -14.03 -3.98
N GLN A 76 -16.34 -14.05 -4.75
CA GLN A 76 -15.57 -15.27 -5.08
C GLN A 76 -14.56 -15.65 -3.99
N GLY A 77 -14.43 -14.85 -2.92
CA GLY A 77 -13.40 -15.02 -1.89
C GLY A 77 -12.01 -14.53 -2.31
N ASP A 78 -11.88 -13.93 -3.50
CA ASP A 78 -10.61 -13.36 -3.99
C ASP A 78 -10.44 -11.92 -3.47
N TYR A 79 -10.26 -11.80 -2.16
CA TYR A 79 -10.18 -10.52 -1.46
C TYR A 79 -8.98 -9.67 -1.93
N ARG A 80 -7.86 -10.31 -2.29
CA ARG A 80 -6.67 -9.59 -2.81
C ARG A 80 -6.95 -8.94 -4.15
N ARG A 81 -7.66 -9.64 -5.05
CA ARG A 81 -8.09 -9.05 -6.32
C ARG A 81 -9.16 -7.98 -6.12
N ALA A 82 -10.09 -8.18 -5.18
CA ALA A 82 -11.08 -7.16 -4.82
C ALA A 82 -10.41 -5.86 -4.39
N ILE A 83 -9.38 -5.93 -3.53
CA ILE A 83 -8.56 -4.79 -3.10
C ILE A 83 -7.93 -4.08 -4.31
N SER A 84 -7.21 -4.82 -5.15
CA SER A 84 -6.53 -4.25 -6.32
C SER A 84 -7.51 -3.54 -7.26
N LEU A 85 -8.69 -4.13 -7.49
CA LEU A 85 -9.73 -3.54 -8.35
C LEU A 85 -10.34 -2.28 -7.72
N ALA A 86 -10.60 -2.29 -6.40
CA ALA A 86 -11.13 -1.15 -5.70
C ALA A 86 -10.13 0.02 -5.68
N GLU A 87 -8.84 -0.23 -5.42
CA GLU A 87 -7.78 0.77 -5.49
C GLU A 87 -7.65 1.38 -6.89
N ARG A 88 -7.73 0.55 -7.94
CA ARG A 88 -7.75 1.03 -9.32
C ARG A 88 -8.95 1.94 -9.61
N GLY A 89 -10.11 1.61 -9.05
CA GLY A 89 -11.29 2.47 -9.10
C GLY A 89 -11.07 3.80 -8.40
N LEU A 90 -10.43 3.80 -7.23
CA LEU A 90 -10.09 5.03 -6.49
C LEU A 90 -9.07 5.91 -7.20
N ARG A 91 -8.16 5.33 -8.00
CA ARG A 91 -7.30 6.12 -8.91
C ARG A 91 -8.09 6.87 -9.98
N SER A 92 -9.29 6.37 -10.33
CA SER A 92 -10.21 7.08 -11.22
C SER A 92 -11.01 8.13 -10.43
N ASN A 93 -11.67 7.74 -9.34
CA ASN A 93 -12.37 8.70 -8.47
C ASN A 93 -12.08 8.42 -7.00
N ARG A 94 -11.30 9.32 -6.37
CA ARG A 94 -10.91 9.22 -4.97
C ARG A 94 -12.05 9.43 -3.97
N TYR A 95 -13.24 9.86 -4.43
CA TYR A 95 -14.39 10.15 -3.58
C TYR A 95 -15.46 9.06 -3.64
N ALA A 96 -15.18 7.93 -4.29
CA ALA A 96 -16.14 6.83 -4.41
C ALA A 96 -16.24 6.05 -3.09
N ALA A 97 -17.21 6.41 -2.25
CA ALA A 97 -17.42 5.79 -0.93
C ALA A 97 -17.68 4.27 -1.01
N ASP A 98 -18.35 3.78 -2.05
CA ASP A 98 -18.59 2.35 -2.26
C ASP A 98 -17.29 1.54 -2.40
N LEU A 99 -16.27 2.13 -3.04
CA LEU A 99 -14.97 1.48 -3.19
C LEU A 99 -14.23 1.40 -1.85
N TYR A 100 -14.43 2.37 -0.96
CA TYR A 100 -13.90 2.32 0.40
C TYR A 100 -14.60 1.26 1.26
N LEU A 101 -15.91 1.06 1.06
CA LEU A 101 -16.63 -0.04 1.72
C LEU A 101 -16.09 -1.41 1.27
N LEU A 102 -15.89 -1.60 -0.04
CA LEU A 102 -15.30 -2.83 -0.58
C LEU A 102 -13.90 -3.11 -0.02
N LEU A 103 -13.07 -2.06 0.12
CA LEU A 103 -11.77 -2.20 0.78
C LEU A 103 -11.92 -2.59 2.25
N ALA A 104 -12.83 -1.96 2.98
CA ALA A 104 -13.09 -2.29 4.38
C ALA A 104 -13.50 -3.76 4.54
N GLN A 105 -14.46 -4.21 3.75
CA GLN A 105 -14.93 -5.60 3.73
C GLN A 105 -13.79 -6.59 3.37
N ALA A 106 -13.02 -6.30 2.31
CA ALA A 106 -11.96 -7.19 1.86
C ALA A 106 -10.81 -7.31 2.87
N TYR A 107 -10.42 -6.20 3.51
CA TYR A 107 -9.40 -6.24 4.56
C TYR A 107 -9.89 -6.94 5.82
N ASP A 108 -11.16 -6.77 6.20
CA ASP A 108 -11.74 -7.48 7.34
C ASP A 108 -11.81 -8.99 7.10
N ALA A 109 -12.21 -9.41 5.89
CA ALA A 109 -12.21 -10.82 5.48
C ALA A 109 -10.81 -11.46 5.48
N LEU A 110 -9.75 -10.66 5.31
CA LEU A 110 -8.35 -11.08 5.45
C LEU A 110 -7.84 -11.05 6.90
N GLY A 111 -8.68 -10.67 7.87
CA GLY A 111 -8.32 -10.53 9.28
C GLY A 111 -7.56 -9.23 9.62
N ASN A 112 -7.40 -8.32 8.64
CA ASN A 112 -6.70 -7.06 8.83
C ASN A 112 -7.68 -5.94 9.26
N ARG A 113 -8.14 -6.05 10.50
CA ARG A 113 -9.16 -5.15 11.07
C ARG A 113 -8.73 -3.68 11.13
N ASP A 114 -7.45 -3.41 11.31
CA ASP A 114 -6.95 -2.03 11.35
C ASP A 114 -7.05 -1.34 10.00
N GLN A 115 -6.68 -2.04 8.92
CA GLN A 115 -6.88 -1.51 7.57
C GLN A 115 -8.36 -1.38 7.24
N ALA A 116 -9.17 -2.37 7.59
CA ALA A 116 -10.62 -2.32 7.37
C ALA A 116 -11.24 -1.07 8.00
N ARG A 117 -10.90 -0.81 9.26
CA ARG A 117 -11.32 0.36 10.03
C ARG A 117 -10.85 1.67 9.40
N ASN A 118 -9.60 1.73 8.94
CA ASN A 118 -9.04 2.92 8.31
C ASN A 118 -9.78 3.26 7.01
N PHE A 119 -10.01 2.27 6.15
CA PHE A 119 -10.76 2.48 4.90
C PHE A 119 -12.23 2.81 5.16
N ALA A 120 -12.85 2.19 6.17
CA ALA A 120 -14.21 2.52 6.56
C ALA A 120 -14.35 3.99 7.00
N ARG A 121 -13.41 4.49 7.81
CA ARG A 121 -13.37 5.90 8.22
C ARG A 121 -13.14 6.85 7.05
N LEU A 122 -12.38 6.45 6.03
CA LEU A 122 -12.24 7.21 4.80
C LEU A 122 -13.55 7.22 4.02
N GLY A 123 -14.20 6.07 3.85
CA GLY A 123 -15.50 5.97 3.19
C GLY A 123 -16.57 6.84 3.83
N LEU A 124 -16.61 6.90 5.17
CA LEU A 124 -17.56 7.75 5.91
C LEU A 124 -17.41 9.25 5.60
N ARG A 125 -16.22 9.70 5.18
CA ARG A 125 -16.01 11.09 4.78
C ARG A 125 -16.65 11.41 3.42
N TYR A 126 -16.96 10.38 2.64
CA TYR A 126 -17.42 10.49 1.26
C TYR A 126 -18.80 9.86 1.02
N SER A 127 -19.41 9.20 2.01
CA SER A 127 -20.72 8.54 1.87
C SER A 127 -21.89 9.52 1.67
N GLY A 128 -21.66 10.81 1.94
CA GLY A 128 -22.67 11.85 1.76
C GLY A 128 -23.91 11.57 2.60
N SER A 129 -25.08 11.55 1.95
CA SER A 129 -26.38 11.33 2.59
C SER A 129 -26.86 9.88 2.50
N ASP A 130 -26.05 8.96 1.98
CA ASP A 130 -26.44 7.55 1.85
C ASP A 130 -26.39 6.88 3.23
N GLU A 131 -27.55 6.78 3.87
CA GLU A 131 -27.69 6.16 5.19
C GLU A 131 -27.30 4.68 5.19
N THR A 132 -27.60 3.96 4.10
CA THR A 132 -27.33 2.52 4.01
C THR A 132 -25.83 2.24 3.90
N LEU A 133 -25.12 3.02 3.08
CA LEU A 133 -23.67 2.95 2.94
C LEU A 133 -22.98 3.41 4.23
N THR A 134 -23.49 4.49 4.82
CA THR A 134 -22.97 5.02 6.09
C THR A 134 -23.09 3.98 7.21
N ALA A 135 -24.24 3.31 7.33
CA ALA A 135 -24.44 2.26 8.33
C ALA A 135 -23.48 1.07 8.11
N GLN A 136 -23.27 0.65 6.87
CA GLN A 136 -22.31 -0.42 6.54
C GLN A 136 -20.87 -0.04 6.91
N LEU A 137 -20.45 1.17 6.55
CA LEU A 137 -19.12 1.66 6.89
C LEU A 137 -18.93 1.82 8.42
N GLN A 138 -19.97 2.20 9.15
CA GLN A 138 -19.91 2.29 10.61
C GLN A 138 -19.64 0.95 11.29
N GLN A 139 -20.07 -0.18 10.70
CA GLN A 139 -19.80 -1.52 11.26
C GLN A 139 -18.30 -1.80 11.36
N PHE A 140 -17.52 -1.36 10.38
CA PHE A 140 -16.06 -1.56 10.33
C PHE A 140 -15.27 -0.48 11.07
N ALA A 141 -15.85 0.70 11.27
CA ALA A 141 -15.17 1.83 11.90
C ALA A 141 -15.06 1.72 13.44
N GLN A 142 -15.89 0.87 14.06
CA GLN A 142 -16.01 0.69 15.51
C GLN A 142 -14.90 -0.18 16.11
N PRO A 143 -14.40 0.14 17.34
CA PRO A 143 -13.31 -0.55 18.04
C PRO A 143 -13.47 -2.07 18.11
#